data_AF-A0A3L7YBB9-F1
#
_entry.id   AF-A0A3L7YBB9-F1
#
_cell.length_a   1.000
_cell.length_b   1.000
_cell.length_c   1.000
_cell.angle_alpha   90.00
_cell.angle_beta   90.00
_cell.angle_gamma   90.00
#
_symmetry.space_group_name_H-M   'P 1'
#
loop_
_entity.id
_entity.type
_entity.pdbx_description
1 polymer ?
#
loop_
_entity_poly.entity_id
_entity_poly.type
_entity_poly.pdbx_seq_one_letter_code
_entity_poly.pdbx_strand_id
1 'polypeptide(L)' 'MNGTAHGLPAIAAMFAAARAAQRSAFLPYYPIGYPSYAESLDAITTLAELGADGFEIGVP' A
#
# COMPACT_ATOMS: atom_id res chain seq x y z
N MET A 1 5.04 10.38 -22.23
CA MET A 1 4.01 9.40 -21.81
C MET A 1 4.35 8.97 -20.39
N ASN A 2 3.82 9.63 -19.36
CA ASN A 2 4.02 9.17 -17.99
C ASN A 2 3.02 8.04 -17.73
N GLY A 3 3.38 6.83 -18.14
CA GLY A 3 2.66 5.64 -17.71
C GLY A 3 2.86 5.47 -16.20
N THR A 4 1.79 5.16 -15.48
CA THR A 4 1.88 4.74 -14.08
C THR A 4 2.88 3.59 -13.98
N ALA A 5 3.87 3.70 -13.08
CA ALA A 5 4.81 2.61 -12.84
C ALA A 5 4.07 1.43 -12.19
N HIS A 6 4.39 0.21 -12.62
CA HIS A 6 3.80 -1.02 -12.09
C HIS A 6 4.90 -2.05 -11.79
N GLY A 7 4.61 -3.05 -10.95
CA GLY A 7 5.55 -4.14 -10.64
C GLY A 7 6.79 -3.69 -9.87
N LEU A 8 7.94 -4.32 -10.16
CA LEU A 8 9.21 -4.04 -9.49
C LEU A 8 9.61 -2.55 -9.51
N PRO A 9 9.48 -1.81 -10.63
CA PRO A 9 9.74 -0.36 -10.64
C PRO A 9 8.91 0.44 -9.62
N ALA A 10 7.62 0.12 -9.47
CA ALA A 10 6.76 0.82 -8.52
C ALA A 10 7.15 0.52 -7.06
N ILE A 11 7.43 -0.75 -6.77
CA ILE A 11 7.88 -1.19 -5.43
C ILE A 11 9.23 -0.56 -5.08
N ALA A 12 10.16 -0.52 -6.04
CA ALA A 12 11.46 0.12 -5.84
C ALA A 12 11.32 1.63 -5.58
N ALA A 13 10.44 2.32 -6.31
CA ALA A 13 10.16 3.74 -6.11
C ALA A 13 9.56 4.02 -4.72
N MET A 14 8.64 3.17 -4.24
CA MET A 14 8.07 3.25 -2.89
C MET A 14 9.15 3.18 -1.80
N PHE A 15 10.03 2.17 -1.84
CA PHE A 15 11.12 2.05 -0.87
C PHE A 15 12.15 3.18 -0.98
N ALA A 16 12.45 3.65 -2.21
CA ALA A 16 13.32 4.80 -2.42
C ALA A 16 12.76 6.07 -1.77
N ALA A 17 11.45 6.30 -1.87
CA ALA A 17 10.78 7.44 -1.24
C ALA A 17 10.87 7.39 0.30
N ALA A 18 10.58 6.23 0.91
CA ALA A 18 10.70 6.06 2.36
C ALA A 18 12.14 6.29 2.85
N ARG A 19 13.14 5.74 2.13
CA ARG A 19 14.56 5.96 2.42
C ARG A 19 14.97 7.43 2.29
N ALA A 20 14.52 8.13 1.25
CA ALA A 20 14.81 9.55 1.07
C ALA A 20 14.25 10.40 2.23
N ALA A 21 13.08 10.00 2.75
CA ALA A 21 12.47 10.58 3.94
C ALA A 21 13.07 10.09 5.28
N GLN A 22 14.13 9.29 5.25
CA GLN A 22 14.80 8.73 6.44
C GLN A 22 13.83 7.98 7.38
N ARG A 23 12.87 7.28 6.81
CA ARG A 23 11.91 6.44 7.54
C ARG A 23 11.84 5.04 6.94
N SER A 24 11.32 4.10 7.72
CA SER A 24 10.89 2.81 7.19
C SER A 24 9.63 2.99 6.33
N ALA A 25 9.46 2.09 5.35
CA ALA A 25 8.19 1.98 4.64
C ALA A 25 7.14 1.32 5.56
N PHE A 26 5.93 1.86 5.57
CA PHE A 26 4.78 1.25 6.24
C PHE A 26 3.96 0.47 5.22
N LEU A 27 4.03 -0.86 5.32
CA LEU A 27 3.41 -1.80 4.38
C LEU A 27 2.57 -2.84 5.15
N PRO A 28 1.34 -2.50 5.59
CA PRO A 28 0.52 -3.41 6.38
C PRO A 28 0.00 -4.59 5.54
N TYR A 29 -0.06 -5.76 6.19
CA TYR A 29 -0.84 -6.90 5.71
C TYR A 29 -2.33 -6.72 6.04
N TYR A 30 -3.20 -6.98 5.07
CA TYR A 30 -4.65 -6.93 5.25
C TYR A 30 -5.35 -8.08 4.52
N PRO A 31 -6.18 -8.90 5.20
CA PRO A 31 -6.99 -9.94 4.55
C PRO A 31 -8.26 -9.33 3.93
N ILE A 32 -8.36 -9.26 2.60
CA ILE A 32 -9.53 -8.67 1.93
C ILE A 32 -10.79 -9.49 2.22
N GLY A 33 -11.89 -8.81 2.53
CA GLY A 33 -13.18 -9.43 2.79
C GLY A 33 -13.49 -9.69 4.28
N TYR A 34 -12.56 -9.38 5.19
CA TYR A 34 -12.80 -9.41 6.63
C TYR A 34 -12.85 -7.99 7.22
N PRO A 35 -13.81 -7.65 8.09
CA PRO A 35 -15.03 -8.42 8.40
C PRO A 35 -16.04 -8.44 7.23
N SER A 36 -15.95 -7.51 6.28
CA SER A 36 -16.67 -7.53 4.99
C SER A 36 -15.87 -6.78 3.92
N TYR A 37 -16.22 -6.94 2.64
CA TYR A 37 -15.56 -6.18 1.57
C TYR A 37 -15.70 -4.66 1.74
N ALA A 38 -16.85 -4.17 2.21
CA ALA A 38 -17.06 -2.74 2.42
C ALA A 38 -16.11 -2.21 3.51
N GLU A 39 -16.02 -2.92 4.63
CA GLU A 39 -15.13 -2.55 5.74
C GLU A 39 -13.65 -2.70 5.36
N SER A 40 -13.31 -3.67 4.51
CA SER A 40 -11.94 -3.77 3.99
C SER A 40 -11.57 -2.59 3.09
N LEU A 41 -12.48 -2.15 2.21
CA LEU A 41 -12.23 -0.97 1.36
C LEU A 41 -12.09 0.30 2.20
N ASP A 42 -12.93 0.46 3.22
CA ASP A 42 -12.84 1.59 4.17
C ASP A 42 -11.49 1.61 4.89
N ALA A 43 -11.06 0.46 5.42
CA ALA A 43 -9.78 0.33 6.10
C ALA A 43 -8.58 0.61 5.17
N ILE A 44 -8.55 0.03 3.97
CA ILE A 44 -7.44 0.22 3.01
C ILE A 44 -7.37 1.68 2.56
N THR A 45 -8.52 2.30 2.26
CA THR A 45 -8.59 3.71 1.85
C THR A 45 -8.09 4.63 2.97
N THR A 46 -8.59 4.43 4.19
CA THR A 46 -8.17 5.20 5.36
C THR A 46 -6.67 5.06 5.62
N LEU A 47 -6.12 3.84 5.55
CA LEU A 47 -4.68 3.62 5.73
C LEU A 47 -3.85 4.29 4.63
N ALA A 48 -4.32 4.30 3.38
CA ALA A 48 -3.66 5.00 2.29
C ALA A 48 -3.66 6.53 2.51
N GLU A 49 -4.79 7.10 2.96
CA GLU A 49 -4.90 8.52 3.32
C GLU A 49 -3.99 8.90 4.50
N LEU A 50 -3.79 7.99 5.45
CA LEU A 50 -2.88 8.16 6.59
C LEU A 50 -1.40 7.91 6.24
N GLY A 51 -1.09 7.56 4.99
CA GLY A 51 0.28 7.47 4.49
C GLY A 51 0.90 6.07 4.51
N ALA A 52 0.10 5.00 4.45
CA ALA A 52 0.60 3.68 4.07
C ALA A 52 1.27 3.76 2.70
N ASP A 53 2.50 3.24 2.61
CA ASP A 53 3.30 3.27 1.38
C ASP A 53 2.82 2.25 0.35
N GLY A 54 2.21 1.16 0.83
CA GLY A 54 1.61 0.10 0.04
C GLY A 54 0.95 -0.92 0.96
N PHE A 55 0.50 -2.04 0.39
CA PHE A 55 -0.24 -3.07 1.13
C PHE A 55 0.18 -4.47 0.70
N GLU A 56 0.13 -5.39 1.64
CA GLU A 56 0.12 -6.83 1.37
C GLU A 56 -1.32 -7.32 1.50
N ILE A 57 -1.99 -7.60 0.38
CA ILE A 57 -3.38 -8.04 0.39
C ILE A 57 -3.45 -9.56 0.40
N GLY A 58 -3.92 -10.13 1.50
CA GLY A 58 -4.26 -11.55 1.59
C GLY A 58 -5.58 -11.82 0.88
N VAL A 59 -5.59 -12.73 -0.09
CA VAL A 59 -6.78 -13.14 -0.85
C VAL A 59 -7.21 -14.54 -0.36
N PRO A 60 -8.43 -14.70 0.20
CA PRO A 60 -8.97 -16.00 0.64
C PRO A 60 -9.25 -16.99 -0.51
#